data_AF-A0A8T4Z5D7-F1
#
_entry.id   AF-A0A8T4Z5D7-F1
#
_cell.length_a   1.000
_cell.length_b   1.000
_cell.length_c   1.000
_cell.angle_alpha   90.00
_cell.angle_beta   90.00
_cell.angle_gamma   90.00
#
_symmetry.space_group_name_H-M   'P 1'
#
loop_
_entity.id
_entity.type
_entity.pdbx_description
1 polymer ?
#
loop_
_entity_poly.entity_id
_entity_poly.type
_entity_poly.pdbx_seq_one_letter_code
_entity_poly.pdbx_strand_id
1 'polypeptide(L)'
;MNEKDDKDTAEKIIIDDLSDFRLRAAYLAYLEAYDNAVDEEIKKYLNQNILDLQQNRIDYETFYRNINRYRQIDNSQRQRSGLSIKTQSKSEWRNQMRKIERERRHKH
;
A
#
# COMPACT_ATOMS: atom_id res chain seq x y z
N MET A 1 28.04 21.97 -6.26
CA MET A 1 27.91 22.18 -7.71
C MET A 1 27.71 20.82 -8.37
N ASN A 2 26.62 20.72 -9.14
CA ASN A 2 26.30 19.75 -10.19
C ASN A 2 25.86 18.34 -9.75
N GLU A 3 24.59 18.25 -9.38
CA GLU A 3 23.80 17.05 -9.60
C GLU A 3 23.24 17.14 -11.02
N LYS A 4 23.88 16.38 -11.93
CA LYS A 4 23.57 16.24 -13.35
C LYS A 4 22.43 15.23 -13.51
N ASP A 5 21.30 15.68 -14.04
CA ASP A 5 20.90 15.57 -15.45
C ASP A 5 19.90 14.43 -15.64
N ASP A 6 18.64 14.83 -15.68
CA ASP A 6 17.67 14.48 -16.73
C ASP A 6 17.77 13.05 -17.28
N LYS A 7 17.05 12.13 -16.61
CA LYS A 7 16.39 11.06 -17.36
C LYS A 7 15.04 11.59 -17.78
N ASP A 8 14.80 11.51 -19.08
CA ASP A 8 13.53 11.71 -19.79
C ASP A 8 12.43 10.80 -19.21
N THR A 9 12.05 11.05 -17.96
CA THR A 9 11.15 10.22 -17.18
C THR A 9 9.78 10.84 -17.27
N ALA A 10 9.00 10.40 -18.26
CA ALA A 10 7.60 10.72 -18.50
C ALA A 10 6.94 11.41 -17.29
N GLU A 11 6.88 12.74 -17.29
CA GLU A 11 6.64 13.54 -16.08
C GLU A 11 5.49 12.99 -15.23
N LYS A 12 5.77 12.80 -13.95
CA LYS A 12 4.82 12.26 -12.97
C LYS A 12 3.63 13.20 -12.87
N ILE A 13 2.42 12.68 -13.08
CA ILE A 13 1.21 13.50 -13.04
C ILE A 13 0.90 13.86 -11.60
N ILE A 14 0.75 15.14 -11.31
CA ILE A 14 0.33 15.66 -10.01
C ILE A 14 -1.15 16.03 -10.13
N ILE A 15 -2.00 15.42 -9.29
CA ILE A 15 -3.44 15.71 -9.24
C ILE A 15 -3.71 16.60 -8.04
N ASP A 16 -4.13 17.84 -8.28
CA ASP A 16 -4.41 18.84 -7.24
C ASP A 16 -5.76 18.62 -6.53
N ASP A 17 -6.77 18.07 -7.23
CA ASP A 17 -8.09 17.80 -6.64
C ASP A 17 -8.20 16.36 -6.15
N LEU A 18 -7.75 16.13 -4.91
CA LEU A 18 -7.83 14.83 -4.22
C LEU A 18 -8.98 14.82 -3.19
N SER A 19 -10.04 15.59 -3.42
CA SER A 19 -11.19 15.71 -2.52
C SER A 19 -11.97 14.39 -2.38
N ASP A 20 -11.99 13.57 -3.44
CA ASP A 20 -12.55 12.22 -3.40
C ASP A 20 -11.52 11.22 -2.84
N PHE A 21 -11.88 10.55 -1.75
CA PHE A 21 -11.08 9.48 -1.15
C PHE A 21 -10.72 8.38 -2.15
N ARG A 22 -11.63 8.04 -3.07
CA ARG A 22 -11.39 7.00 -4.08
C ARG A 22 -10.31 7.44 -5.08
N LEU A 23 -10.38 8.68 -5.54
CA LEU A 23 -9.38 9.27 -6.42
C LEU A 23 -8.03 9.37 -5.71
N ARG A 24 -8.02 9.75 -4.43
CA ARG A 24 -6.81 9.76 -3.62
C ARG A 24 -6.18 8.38 -3.46
N ALA A 25 -6.99 7.36 -3.18
CA ALA A 25 -6.50 5.98 -3.10
C ALA A 25 -5.96 5.48 -4.45
N ALA A 26 -6.63 5.81 -5.54
CA ALA A 26 -6.20 5.48 -6.89
C ALA A 26 -4.89 6.19 -7.26
N TYR A 27 -4.76 7.47 -6.89
CA TYR A 27 -3.54 8.23 -7.09
C TYR A 27 -2.35 7.61 -6.35
N LEU A 28 -2.51 7.27 -5.06
CA LEU A 28 -1.46 6.56 -4.30
C LEU A 28 -1.07 5.22 -4.94
N ALA A 29 -2.05 4.50 -5.48
CA ALA A 29 -1.80 3.26 -6.20
C ALA A 29 -1.02 3.46 -7.50
N TYR A 30 -1.32 4.53 -8.23
CA TYR A 30 -0.55 4.97 -9.39
C TYR A 30 0.89 5.34 -9.00
N LEU A 31 1.09 6.07 -7.90
CA LEU A 31 2.42 6.45 -7.41
C LEU A 31 3.31 5.22 -7.19
N GLU A 32 2.79 4.24 -6.46
CA GLU A 32 3.49 3.00 -6.19
C GLU A 32 3.80 2.21 -7.47
N ALA A 33 2.86 2.13 -8.42
CA ALA A 33 3.08 1.48 -9.70
C ALA A 33 4.13 2.20 -10.56
N TYR A 34 4.13 3.54 -10.54
CA TYR A 34 5.02 4.39 -11.31
C TYR A 34 6.46 4.33 -10.78
N ASP A 35 6.63 4.35 -9.46
CA ASP A 35 7.95 4.25 -8.82
C ASP A 35 8.57 2.85 -9.05
N ASN A 36 7.75 1.80 -9.16
CA ASN A 36 8.20 0.44 -9.51
C ASN A 36 8.48 0.24 -11.01
N ALA A 37 7.95 1.09 -11.88
CA ALA A 37 8.13 0.96 -13.32
C ALA A 37 9.55 1.36 -13.73
N VAL A 38 10.30 0.41 -14.30
CA VAL A 38 11.65 0.67 -14.83
C VAL A 38 11.58 1.20 -16.27
N ASP A 39 10.56 0.76 -17.02
CA ASP A 39 10.36 1.13 -18.43
C ASP A 39 9.55 2.42 -18.56
N GLU A 40 9.98 3.28 -19.49
CA GLU A 40 9.32 4.54 -19.81
C GLU A 40 7.98 4.32 -20.52
N GLU A 41 7.84 3.25 -21.30
CA GLU A 41 6.57 2.89 -21.96
C GLU A 41 5.50 2.54 -20.91
N ILE A 42 5.90 1.84 -19.85
CA ILE A 42 5.02 1.50 -18.72
C ILE A 42 4.60 2.78 -17.98
N LYS A 43 5.53 3.71 -17.75
CA LYS A 43 5.22 5.01 -17.12
C LYS A 43 4.20 5.80 -17.93
N LYS A 44 4.35 5.86 -19.26
CA LYS A 44 3.37 6.49 -20.17
C LYS A 44 2.00 5.83 -20.08
N TYR A 45 1.94 4.50 -20.05
CA TYR A 45 0.68 3.76 -19.89
C TYR A 45 -0.01 4.04 -18.53
N LEU A 46 0.75 4.11 -17.45
CA LEU A 46 0.24 4.45 -16.12
C LEU A 46 -0.29 5.90 -16.06
N ASN A 47 0.45 6.84 -16.67
CA ASN A 47 0.02 8.23 -16.80
C ASN A 47 -1.30 8.35 -17.56
N GLN A 48 -1.44 7.62 -18.67
CA GLN A 48 -2.68 7.61 -19.43
C GLN A 48 -3.85 7.04 -18.61
N ASN A 49 -3.62 5.96 -17.86
CA ASN A 49 -4.66 5.36 -17.02
C ASN A 49 -5.19 6.30 -15.94
N ILE A 50 -4.31 7.02 -15.24
CA ILE A 50 -4.75 7.94 -14.19
C ILE A 50 -5.49 9.15 -14.78
N LEU A 51 -5.07 9.63 -15.97
CA LEU A 51 -5.80 10.67 -16.70
C LEU A 51 -7.18 10.22 -17.16
N ASP A 52 -7.28 9.01 -17.71
CA ASP A 52 -8.56 8.45 -18.15
C ASP A 52 -9.50 8.25 -16.96
N LEU A 53 -8.97 7.90 -15.78
CA LEU A 53 -9.75 7.82 -14.54
C LEU A 53 -10.24 9.22 -14.11
N GLN A 54 -9.36 10.23 -14.12
CA GLN A 54 -9.73 11.60 -13.76
C GLN A 54 -10.76 12.20 -14.72
N GLN A 55 -10.67 11.87 -16.01
CA GLN A 55 -11.64 12.29 -17.03
C GLN A 55 -12.91 11.42 -17.04
N ASN A 56 -13.04 10.49 -16.09
CA ASN A 56 -14.18 9.58 -15.97
C ASN A 56 -14.41 8.72 -17.22
N ARG A 57 -13.36 8.48 -18.02
CA ARG A 57 -13.38 7.62 -19.23
C ARG A 57 -13.31 6.14 -18.86
N ILE A 58 -12.62 5.83 -17.77
CA ILE A 58 -12.59 4.50 -17.16
C ILE A 58 -13.10 4.59 -15.74
N ASP A 59 -13.66 3.49 -15.25
CA ASP A 59 -14.08 3.35 -13.87
C ASP A 59 -12.92 2.89 -12.98
N TYR A 60 -13.11 3.04 -11.66
CA TYR A 60 -12.12 2.65 -10.66
C TYR A 60 -11.76 1.15 -10.75
N GLU A 61 -12.72 0.27 -11.06
CA GLU A 61 -12.46 -1.16 -11.20
C GLU A 61 -11.50 -1.43 -12.36
N THR A 62 -11.78 -0.88 -13.54
CA THR A 62 -10.89 -1.02 -14.71
C THR A 62 -9.52 -0.43 -14.44
N PHE A 63 -9.44 0.74 -13.80
CA PHE A 63 -8.17 1.33 -13.39
C PHE A 63 -7.34 0.37 -12.53
N TYR A 64 -7.92 -0.17 -11.45
CA TYR A 64 -7.21 -1.09 -10.57
C TYR A 64 -6.80 -2.38 -11.29
N ARG A 65 -7.62 -2.90 -12.22
CA ARG A 65 -7.25 -4.07 -13.04
C ARG A 65 -6.03 -3.77 -13.93
N ASN A 66 -5.97 -2.59 -14.53
CA ASN A 66 -4.89 -2.19 -15.44
C ASN A 66 -3.54 -2.02 -14.72
N ILE A 67 -3.55 -1.43 -13.52
CA ILE A 67 -2.31 -1.16 -12.76
C ILE A 67 -1.88 -2.32 -11.86
N ASN A 68 -2.75 -3.31 -11.60
CA ASN A 68 -2.44 -4.44 -10.71
C ASN A 68 -1.25 -5.28 -11.17
N ARG A 69 -0.90 -5.26 -12.47
CA ARG A 69 0.30 -5.94 -12.99
C ARG A 69 1.61 -5.24 -12.65
N TYR A 70 1.55 -3.96 -12.27
CA TYR A 70 2.69 -3.09 -12.01
C TYR A 70 2.85 -2.72 -10.54
N ARG A 71 1.77 -2.82 -9.76
CA ARG A 71 1.90 -2.81 -8.31
C ARG A 71 2.48 -4.15 -7.90
N GLN A 72 3.67 -4.14 -7.32
CA GLN A 72 4.18 -5.28 -6.56
C GLN A 72 3.34 -5.44 -5.28
N ILE A 73 2.06 -5.79 -5.44
CA ILE A 73 1.30 -6.40 -4.35
C ILE A 73 1.96 -7.76 -4.22
N ASP A 74 2.98 -7.80 -3.37
CA ASP A 74 3.69 -8.99 -2.96
C ASP A 74 2.67 -10.13 -2.91
N ASN A 75 2.78 -11.09 -3.84
CA ASN A 75 1.80 -12.18 -3.98
C ASN A 75 1.68 -12.98 -2.67
N SER A 76 2.61 -12.76 -1.72
CA SER A 76 2.47 -13.16 -0.33
C SER A 76 1.16 -12.68 0.31
N GLN A 77 0.63 -11.49 0.01
CA GLN A 77 -0.63 -11.01 0.59
C GLN A 77 -1.88 -11.74 0.08
N ARG A 78 -1.89 -12.22 -1.18
CA ARG A 78 -2.97 -13.10 -1.69
C ARG A 78 -2.95 -14.48 -1.01
N GLN A 79 -1.82 -14.86 -0.38
CA GLN A 79 -1.67 -16.03 0.48
C GLN A 79 -1.93 -15.73 1.97
N ARG A 80 -2.04 -14.44 2.37
CA ARG A 80 -2.29 -14.01 3.77
C ARG A 80 -3.77 -13.91 4.14
N SER A 81 -4.68 -14.39 3.30
CA SER A 81 -6.09 -14.62 3.66
C SER A 81 -6.28 -15.63 4.80
N GLY A 82 -5.21 -16.22 5.33
CA GLY A 82 -5.20 -17.10 6.51
C GLY A 82 -4.34 -16.65 7.70
N LEU A 83 -3.79 -15.44 7.75
CA LEU A 83 -3.05 -15.00 8.94
C LEU A 83 -4.01 -14.61 10.07
N SER A 84 -4.41 -15.61 10.86
CA SER A 84 -5.10 -15.42 12.13
C SER A 84 -4.29 -14.47 13.02
N ILE A 85 -4.79 -13.27 13.24
CA ILE A 85 -4.25 -12.33 14.23
C ILE A 85 -4.36 -13.02 15.60
N LYS A 86 -3.25 -13.57 16.10
CA LYS A 86 -3.19 -14.11 17.47
C LYS A 86 -3.04 -12.94 18.42
N THR A 87 -4.16 -12.39 18.89
CA THR A 87 -4.15 -11.53 20.07
C THR A 87 -3.79 -12.38 21.29
N GLN A 88 -2.94 -11.85 22.19
CA GLN A 88 -2.66 -12.52 23.45
C GLN A 88 -3.96 -12.66 24.25
N SER A 89 -4.27 -13.87 24.72
CA SER A 89 -5.52 -14.12 25.43
C SER A 89 -5.48 -13.47 26.81
N LYS A 90 -6.53 -12.72 27.17
CA LYS A 90 -6.72 -12.13 28.51
C LYS A 90 -6.61 -13.17 29.63
N SER A 91 -6.82 -14.45 29.32
CA SER A 91 -6.62 -15.57 30.24
C SER A 91 -5.14 -15.79 30.61
N GLU A 92 -4.23 -15.69 29.65
CA GLU A 92 -2.78 -15.87 29.87
C GLU A 92 -2.23 -14.77 30.77
N TRP A 93 -2.66 -13.52 30.54
CA TRP A 93 -2.31 -12.38 31.39
C TRP A 93 -2.78 -12.58 32.85
N ARG A 94 -4.01 -13.08 33.04
CA ARG A 94 -4.53 -13.41 34.38
C ARG A 94 -3.73 -14.52 35.05
N ASN A 95 -3.31 -15.54 34.30
CA ASN A 95 -2.49 -16.63 34.84
C ASN A 95 -1.07 -16.16 35.22
N GLN A 96 -0.46 -15.30 34.41
CA GLN A 96 0.82 -14.67 34.75
C GLN A 96 0.71 -13.83 36.05
N MET A 97 -0.34 -13.02 36.18
CA MET A 97 -0.57 -12.22 37.39
C MET A 97 -0.74 -13.08 38.65
N ARG A 98 -1.51 -14.18 38.57
CA ARG A 98 -1.66 -15.13 39.69
C ARG A 98 -0.35 -15.85 40.05
N LYS A 99 0.56 -16.03 39.09
CA LYS A 99 1.88 -16.64 39.34
C LYS A 99 2.79 -15.65 40.06
N ILE A 100 2.85 -14.41 39.59
CA ILE A 100 3.60 -13.31 40.22
C ILE A 100 3.10 -13.08 41.66
N GLU A 101 1.79 -13.10 41.88
CA GLU A 101 1.22 -12.92 43.22
C GLU A 101 1.58 -14.07 44.17
N ARG A 102 1.60 -15.31 43.68
CA ARG A 102 2.06 -16.47 44.47
C ARG A 102 3.53 -16.35 44.82
N GLU A 103 4.40 -16.01 43.88
CA GLU A 103 5.83 -15.82 44.12
C GLU A 103 6.10 -14.67 45.12
N ARG A 104 5.29 -13.61 45.11
CA ARG A 104 5.36 -12.53 46.12
C ARG A 104 4.98 -13.00 47.53
N ARG A 105 4.03 -13.93 47.67
CA ARG A 105 3.62 -14.46 49.00
C ARG A 105 4.64 -15.43 49.61
N HIS A 106 5.47 -16.07 48.79
CA HIS A 106 6.48 -17.03 49.25
C HIS A 106 7.90 -16.44 49.38
N LYS A 107 8.03 -15.10 49.31
CA LYS A 107 9.29 -14.37 49.48
C LYS A 107 9.41 -13.72 50.86
N HIS A 108 8.95 -14.41 51.91
CA HIS A 108 9.14 -13.98 53.29
C HIS A 108 10.21 -14.81 53.99
#